data_AF-A0A1Y1KAN6-F1
#
_entry.id   AF-A0A1Y1KAN6-F1
#
_cell.length_a   1.000
_cell.length_b   1.000
_cell.length_c   1.000
_cell.angle_alpha   90.00
_cell.angle_beta   90.00
_cell.angle_gamma   90.00
#
_symmetry.space_group_name_H-M   'P 1'
#
loop_
_entity.id
_entity.type
_entity.pdbx_description
1 polymer ?
#
loop_
_entity_poly.entity_id
_entity_poly.type
_entity_poly.pdbx_seq_one_letter_code
_entity_poly.pdbx_strand_id
1 'polypeptide(L)'
;GDEPFAFQSREYLRNLVVGKPIRCTIQYTIPNSGREFGTAKLKDGGELPDELVKAGWLKVREDAGRKEENEEVLERLEKLRGYESEAKAEGKGLWAGTGGVIEVQNDLGGPEFMKEWKGKTVDGVVERVLSGDRLLVRLLLSEKKHVQPMTLLAGIRTPATERTVPSTGTTQPAEEFGNEAKQFVESRLLQRQVKVEIVGASPQGQLVANIIHPRGNIAEFLLQDGLARCNDFHSTMLGEKMAALRSAEKQAQSKKLRLHKHHVAKAVGDNQEMTVSKIVGADTIFVKNKAGAEKRISFSSIRGPRTNEAGESPFREEAKEFLRQKLIGKHVKISIDGKKPASEGFEAKEVATVTEKGKNIALMLVEAGWASVIRHRKDDTDRASNYDELLAAQEKAKEELKGMWSGKPQKAKQYTDLSENAQKAKIMLATLQRQKKVPAIIDFCKAGSRFTVLIPRENVKLTMV
;
A
#
# COMPACT_ATOMS: atom_id res chain seq x y z
N GLY A 1 -22.77 21.02 9.04
CA GLY A 1 -23.69 21.36 7.95
C GLY A 1 -23.00 22.31 7.01
N ASP A 2 -23.65 22.59 5.90
CA ASP A 2 -23.19 23.55 4.88
C ASP A 2 -23.69 24.98 5.19
N GLU A 3 -24.46 25.13 6.26
CA GLU A 3 -24.86 26.43 6.79
C GLU A 3 -23.65 27.25 7.24
N PRO A 4 -23.67 28.58 7.00
CA PRO A 4 -22.68 29.49 7.53
C PRO A 4 -22.39 29.24 9.01
N PHE A 5 -21.11 29.17 9.36
CA PHE A 5 -20.62 29.03 10.74
C PHE A 5 -20.91 27.68 11.42
N ALA A 6 -21.64 26.76 10.78
CA ALA A 6 -21.97 25.47 11.39
C ALA A 6 -20.73 24.60 11.66
N PHE A 7 -19.72 24.64 10.79
CA PHE A 7 -18.47 23.93 11.02
C PHE A 7 -17.69 24.52 12.19
N GLN A 8 -17.53 25.84 12.22
CA GLN A 8 -16.78 26.56 13.25
C GLN A 8 -17.42 26.38 14.64
N SER A 9 -18.75 26.49 14.73
CA SER A 9 -19.52 26.21 15.94
C SER A 9 -19.27 24.77 16.46
N ARG A 10 -19.36 23.78 15.55
CA ARG A 10 -19.05 22.38 15.90
C ARG A 10 -17.60 22.20 16.33
N GLU A 11 -16.64 22.78 15.62
CA GLU A 11 -15.22 22.65 15.93
C GLU A 11 -14.87 23.27 17.28
N TYR A 12 -15.49 24.39 17.63
CA TYR A 12 -15.32 25.01 18.95
C TYR A 12 -15.73 24.04 20.06
N LEU A 13 -16.94 23.46 19.96
CA LEU A 13 -17.38 22.44 20.91
C LEU A 13 -16.45 21.22 20.90
N ARG A 14 -16.10 20.71 19.71
CA ARG A 14 -15.25 19.54 19.52
C ARG A 14 -13.91 19.69 20.26
N ASN A 15 -13.26 20.84 20.09
CA ASN A 15 -11.99 21.17 20.74
C ASN A 15 -12.11 21.33 22.26
N LEU A 16 -13.27 21.77 22.75
CA LEU A 16 -13.53 21.86 24.18
C LEU A 16 -13.71 20.49 24.83
N VAL A 17 -14.44 19.55 24.20
CA VAL A 17 -14.91 18.35 24.93
C VAL A 17 -14.44 16.99 24.41
N VAL A 18 -14.04 16.84 23.15
CA VAL A 18 -13.76 15.50 22.60
C VAL A 18 -12.58 14.85 23.32
N GLY A 19 -12.82 13.66 23.88
CA GLY A 19 -11.82 12.89 24.63
C GLY A 19 -11.52 13.42 26.03
N LYS A 20 -12.27 14.41 26.53
CA LYS A 20 -12.11 14.96 27.88
C LYS A 20 -13.23 14.49 28.80
N PRO A 21 -12.94 14.15 30.06
CA PRO A 21 -13.98 13.85 31.04
C PRO A 21 -14.78 15.12 31.35
N ILE A 22 -16.10 15.01 31.35
CA ILE A 22 -17.06 16.07 31.70
C ILE A 22 -18.09 15.51 32.68
N ARG A 23 -18.69 16.39 33.48
CA ARG A 23 -19.81 16.03 34.37
C ARG A 23 -21.11 16.56 33.77
N CYS A 24 -21.99 15.67 33.36
CA CYS A 24 -23.30 16.04 32.82
C CYS A 24 -24.36 16.06 33.93
N THR A 25 -25.25 17.04 33.88
CA THR A 25 -26.43 17.13 34.74
C THR A 25 -27.66 17.21 33.85
N ILE A 26 -28.52 16.19 33.89
CA ILE A 26 -29.80 16.19 33.16
C ILE A 26 -30.78 17.07 33.92
N GLN A 27 -31.41 18.00 33.22
CA GLN A 27 -32.43 18.90 33.76
C GLN A 27 -33.84 18.39 33.46
N TYR A 28 -34.08 17.96 32.22
CA TYR A 28 -35.37 17.39 31.83
C TYR A 28 -35.23 16.46 30.62
N THR A 29 -36.21 15.57 30.46
CA THR A 29 -36.33 14.65 29.33
C THR A 29 -37.65 14.89 28.62
N ILE A 30 -37.61 15.02 27.29
CA ILE A 30 -38.83 15.18 26.50
C ILE A 30 -39.56 13.83 26.40
N PRO A 31 -40.79 13.68 26.95
CA PRO A 31 -41.44 12.38 27.12
C PRO A 31 -41.58 11.53 25.84
N ASN A 32 -41.86 12.16 24.69
CA ASN A 32 -42.14 11.45 23.44
C ASN A 32 -40.89 11.16 22.60
N SER A 33 -39.79 11.92 22.81
CA SER A 33 -38.58 11.77 22.00
C SER A 33 -37.42 11.12 22.75
N GLY A 34 -37.51 11.03 24.09
CA GLY A 34 -36.42 10.58 24.95
C GLY A 34 -35.21 11.54 24.95
N ARG A 35 -35.33 12.72 24.35
CA ARG A 35 -34.23 13.69 24.29
C ARG A 35 -34.03 14.32 25.67
N GLU A 36 -32.83 14.15 26.20
CA GLU A 36 -32.39 14.75 27.45
C GLU A 36 -31.76 16.12 27.18
N PHE A 37 -32.10 17.09 28.03
CA PHE A 37 -31.54 18.43 28.04
C PHE A 37 -30.90 18.69 29.40
N GLY A 38 -29.76 19.37 29.40
CA GLY A 38 -28.99 19.56 30.61
C GLY A 38 -27.73 20.40 30.38
N THR A 39 -26.92 20.47 31.42
CA THR A 39 -25.63 21.19 31.40
C THR A 39 -24.46 20.22 31.49
N ALA A 40 -23.28 20.69 31.08
CA ALA A 40 -22.05 19.91 31.21
C ALA A 40 -20.93 20.76 31.79
N LYS A 41 -20.35 20.31 32.92
CA LYS A 41 -19.21 20.97 33.56
C LYS A 41 -17.90 20.39 33.05
N LEU A 42 -17.02 21.26 32.59
CA LEU A 42 -15.68 20.98 32.11
C LEU A 42 -14.71 20.88 33.29
N LYS A 43 -13.56 20.23 33.06
CA LYS A 43 -12.55 19.99 34.11
C LYS A 43 -11.89 21.28 34.62
N ASP A 44 -11.76 22.29 33.76
CA ASP A 44 -11.21 23.61 34.07
C ASP A 44 -12.22 24.54 34.76
N GLY A 45 -13.44 24.06 35.00
CA GLY A 45 -14.51 24.82 35.65
C GLY A 45 -15.48 25.50 34.69
N GLY A 46 -15.20 25.52 33.38
CA GLY A 46 -16.14 26.00 32.37
C GLY A 46 -17.44 25.17 32.35
N GLU A 47 -18.52 25.75 31.84
CA GLU A 47 -19.84 25.09 31.78
C GLU A 47 -20.47 25.26 30.40
N LEU A 48 -21.08 24.19 29.89
CA LEU A 48 -21.88 24.21 28.68
C LEU A 48 -23.37 24.27 29.08
N PRO A 49 -24.19 25.11 28.41
CA PRO A 49 -23.90 25.80 27.14
C PRO A 49 -23.18 27.15 27.23
N ASP A 50 -22.84 27.66 28.42
CA ASP A 50 -22.32 29.03 28.62
C ASP A 50 -21.14 29.36 27.74
N GLU A 51 -20.14 28.49 27.69
CA GLU A 51 -18.93 28.73 26.89
C GLU A 51 -19.26 28.86 25.39
N LEU A 52 -20.28 28.16 24.87
CA LEU A 52 -20.69 28.34 23.49
C LEU A 52 -21.49 29.63 23.27
N VAL A 53 -22.31 30.05 24.24
CA VAL A 53 -23.08 31.30 24.15
C VAL A 53 -22.14 32.51 24.21
N LYS A 54 -21.19 32.52 25.16
CA LYS A 54 -20.13 33.55 25.27
C LYS A 54 -19.30 33.66 23.99
N ALA A 55 -19.04 32.54 23.33
CA ALA A 55 -18.31 32.50 22.06
C ALA A 55 -19.19 32.82 20.83
N GLY A 56 -20.49 33.07 21.01
CA GLY A 56 -21.42 33.43 19.93
C GLY A 56 -21.84 32.27 19.04
N TRP A 57 -21.66 31.01 19.48
CA TRP A 57 -21.97 29.82 18.69
C TRP A 57 -23.38 29.25 18.92
N LEU A 58 -24.05 29.68 19.99
CA LEU A 58 -25.43 29.34 20.32
C LEU A 58 -26.25 30.60 20.57
N LYS A 59 -27.55 30.49 20.33
CA LYS A 59 -28.56 31.52 20.64
C LYS A 59 -29.45 31.04 21.77
N VAL A 60 -29.83 31.94 22.67
CA VAL A 60 -30.92 31.68 23.61
C VAL A 60 -32.22 31.72 22.82
N ARG A 61 -33.11 30.74 23.03
CA ARG A 61 -34.40 30.74 22.32
C ARG A 61 -35.26 31.93 22.77
N GLU A 62 -35.94 32.57 21.83
CA GLU A 62 -36.77 33.76 22.09
C GLU A 62 -37.98 33.48 23.00
N ASP A 63 -38.41 32.22 23.06
CA ASP A 63 -39.51 31.74 23.89
C ASP A 63 -39.06 31.18 25.25
N ALA A 64 -37.74 31.06 25.48
CA ALA A 64 -37.21 30.55 26.74
C ALA A 64 -37.63 31.46 27.91
N GLY A 65 -38.31 30.86 28.90
CA GLY A 65 -38.78 31.55 30.11
C GLY A 65 -40.18 32.15 30.02
N ARG A 66 -40.90 32.07 28.88
CA ARG A 66 -42.22 32.72 28.73
C ARG A 66 -43.34 32.20 29.65
N LYS A 67 -43.20 30.98 30.17
CA LYS A 67 -44.16 30.34 31.10
C LYS A 67 -43.43 29.69 32.28
N GLU A 68 -42.23 30.19 32.58
CA GLU A 68 -41.42 29.67 33.66
C GLU A 68 -41.70 30.48 34.92
N GLU A 69 -41.97 29.78 36.02
CA GLU A 69 -42.27 30.39 37.32
C GLU A 69 -41.11 30.17 38.31
N ASN A 70 -40.16 29.30 37.98
CA ASN A 70 -38.98 29.08 38.81
C ASN A 70 -37.97 30.22 38.67
N GLU A 71 -37.77 30.98 39.75
CA GLU A 71 -36.86 32.12 39.81
C GLU A 71 -35.40 31.77 39.44
N GLU A 72 -34.89 30.60 39.87
CA GLU A 72 -33.53 30.17 39.54
C GLU A 72 -33.35 29.94 38.04
N VAL A 73 -34.38 29.42 37.37
CA VAL A 73 -34.37 29.19 35.92
C VAL A 73 -34.43 30.52 35.17
N LEU A 74 -35.23 31.47 35.65
CA LEU A 74 -35.30 32.81 35.07
C LEU A 74 -33.96 33.54 35.20
N GLU A 75 -33.33 33.52 36.38
CA GLU A 75 -31.99 34.12 36.59
C GLU A 75 -30.94 33.46 35.67
N ARG A 76 -31.00 32.14 35.52
CA ARG A 76 -30.13 31.40 34.61
C ARG A 76 -30.30 31.84 33.16
N LEU A 77 -31.54 32.07 32.71
CA LEU A 77 -31.85 32.55 31.38
C LEU A 77 -31.38 34.00 31.16
N GLU A 78 -31.55 34.88 32.14
CA GLU A 78 -31.03 36.24 32.08
C GLU A 78 -29.51 36.27 31.93
N LYS A 79 -28.80 35.43 32.70
CA LYS A 79 -27.35 35.26 32.57
C LYS A 79 -26.94 34.83 31.16
N LEU A 80 -27.63 33.84 30.58
CA LEU A 80 -27.36 33.39 29.21
C LEU A 80 -27.65 34.49 28.17
N ARG A 81 -28.73 35.27 28.33
CA ARG A 81 -29.04 36.42 27.47
C ARG A 81 -28.01 37.54 27.59
N GLY A 82 -27.42 37.72 28.78
CA GLY A 82 -26.29 38.60 29.01
C GLY A 82 -25.08 38.19 28.16
N TYR A 83 -24.68 36.92 28.23
CA TYR A 83 -23.59 36.39 27.39
C TYR A 83 -23.88 36.50 25.90
N GLU A 84 -25.13 36.27 25.48
CA GLU A 84 -25.51 36.45 24.07
C GLU A 84 -25.40 37.91 23.63
N SER A 85 -25.83 38.85 24.46
CA SER A 85 -25.74 40.29 24.18
C SER A 85 -24.29 40.76 24.05
N GLU A 86 -23.39 40.26 24.91
CA GLU A 86 -21.95 40.52 24.82
C GLU A 86 -21.35 39.94 23.53
N ALA A 87 -21.68 38.69 23.21
CA ALA A 87 -21.23 38.06 21.97
C ALA A 87 -21.75 38.79 20.72
N LYS A 88 -22.97 39.34 20.76
CA LYS A 88 -23.53 40.20 19.70
C LYS A 88 -22.78 41.51 19.57
N ALA A 89 -22.54 42.21 20.69
CA ALA A 89 -21.84 43.48 20.71
C ALA A 89 -20.42 43.37 20.14
N GLU A 90 -19.76 42.23 20.38
CA GLU A 90 -18.41 41.96 19.89
C GLU A 90 -18.36 41.30 18.51
N GLY A 91 -19.50 40.98 17.89
CA GLY A 91 -19.54 40.31 16.60
C GLY A 91 -18.91 38.90 16.61
N LYS A 92 -19.06 38.15 17.70
CA LYS A 92 -18.50 36.79 17.84
C LYS A 92 -19.35 35.74 17.14
N GLY A 93 -18.71 34.72 16.57
CA GLY A 93 -19.38 33.53 16.04
C GLY A 93 -20.48 33.86 15.01
N LEU A 94 -21.72 33.47 15.32
CA LEU A 94 -22.90 33.72 14.48
C LEU A 94 -23.21 35.22 14.30
N TRP A 95 -22.63 36.08 15.12
CA TRP A 95 -22.84 37.53 15.12
C TRP A 95 -21.80 38.30 14.30
N ALA A 96 -20.81 37.62 13.73
CA ALA A 96 -19.74 38.23 12.92
C ALA A 96 -20.22 38.81 11.58
N GLY A 97 -21.50 38.63 11.22
CA GLY A 97 -22.07 39.10 9.97
C GLY A 97 -21.93 38.07 8.84
N THR A 98 -21.40 38.49 7.69
CA THR A 98 -21.25 37.64 6.51
C THR A 98 -19.97 36.82 6.55
N GLY A 99 -20.07 35.52 6.27
CA GLY A 99 -18.92 34.61 6.30
C GLY A 99 -19.31 33.20 6.69
N GLY A 100 -18.36 32.44 7.23
CA GLY A 100 -18.64 31.12 7.81
C GLY A 100 -18.96 30.01 6.82
N VAL A 101 -19.09 30.31 5.51
CA VAL A 101 -19.32 29.32 4.46
C VAL A 101 -18.02 28.61 4.13
N ILE A 102 -18.08 27.28 4.12
CA ILE A 102 -16.97 26.41 3.71
C ILE A 102 -17.46 25.55 2.56
N GLU A 103 -16.77 25.64 1.43
CA GLU A 103 -16.97 24.72 0.32
C GLU A 103 -16.49 23.33 0.73
N VAL A 104 -17.38 22.33 0.66
CA VAL A 104 -17.04 20.94 0.99
C VAL A 104 -17.29 20.05 -0.21
N GLN A 105 -16.23 19.41 -0.68
CA GLN A 105 -16.31 18.37 -1.71
C GLN A 105 -16.24 16.99 -1.05
N ASN A 106 -17.11 16.04 -1.42
CA ASN A 106 -17.18 14.72 -0.78
C ASN A 106 -16.29 13.64 -1.44
N ASP A 107 -15.55 14.01 -2.48
CA ASP A 107 -14.60 13.16 -3.19
C ASP A 107 -13.33 13.96 -3.53
N LEU A 108 -12.38 13.37 -4.26
CA LEU A 108 -11.13 14.03 -4.62
C LEU A 108 -11.26 15.06 -5.76
N GLY A 109 -12.37 15.13 -6.49
CA GLY A 109 -12.63 16.12 -7.54
C GLY A 109 -11.86 15.87 -8.84
N GLY A 110 -11.13 14.76 -8.94
CA GLY A 110 -10.42 14.35 -10.14
C GLY A 110 -8.91 14.18 -9.95
N PRO A 111 -8.16 13.95 -11.04
CA PRO A 111 -6.72 13.65 -10.98
C PRO A 111 -5.85 14.85 -10.55
N GLU A 112 -6.32 16.09 -10.73
CA GLU A 112 -5.57 17.31 -10.36
C GLU A 112 -5.27 17.36 -8.86
N PHE A 113 -6.18 16.84 -8.01
CA PHE A 113 -5.94 16.74 -6.58
C PHE A 113 -4.65 15.98 -6.26
N MET A 114 -4.40 14.87 -6.94
CA MET A 114 -3.18 14.08 -6.71
C MET A 114 -1.94 14.75 -7.26
N LYS A 115 -2.04 15.56 -8.32
CA LYS A 115 -0.90 16.36 -8.79
C LYS A 115 -0.50 17.43 -7.79
N GLU A 116 -1.48 18.06 -7.15
CA GLU A 116 -1.24 19.13 -6.20
C GLU A 116 -0.84 18.61 -4.80
N TRP A 117 -1.50 17.57 -4.31
CA TRP A 117 -1.46 17.20 -2.89
C TRP A 117 -0.68 15.93 -2.58
N LYS A 118 -0.30 15.10 -3.57
CA LYS A 118 0.51 13.90 -3.31
C LYS A 118 1.86 14.29 -2.69
N GLY A 119 2.21 13.61 -1.59
CA GLY A 119 3.39 13.86 -0.79
C GLY A 119 3.25 15.00 0.22
N LYS A 120 2.15 15.77 0.20
CA LYS A 120 1.88 16.83 1.18
C LYS A 120 1.15 16.30 2.40
N THR A 121 1.29 17.02 3.51
CA THR A 121 0.55 16.77 4.75
C THR A 121 -0.40 17.94 5.00
N VAL A 122 -1.66 17.62 5.31
CA VAL A 122 -2.69 18.60 5.66
C VAL A 122 -3.30 18.30 7.02
N ASP A 123 -3.90 19.30 7.65
CA ASP A 123 -4.75 19.07 8.81
C ASP A 123 -6.05 18.40 8.38
N GLY A 124 -6.57 17.50 9.21
CA GLY A 124 -7.84 16.86 8.98
C GLY A 124 -8.55 16.47 10.26
N VAL A 125 -9.85 16.23 10.16
CA VAL A 125 -10.69 15.71 11.25
C VAL A 125 -11.30 14.39 10.80
N VAL A 126 -11.20 13.36 11.64
CA VAL A 126 -11.85 12.07 11.35
C VAL A 126 -13.34 12.18 11.65
N GLU A 127 -14.16 12.19 10.60
CA GLU A 127 -15.61 12.37 10.69
C GLU A 127 -16.34 11.06 10.96
N ARG A 128 -15.87 9.97 10.35
CA ARG A 128 -16.42 8.62 10.56
C ARG A 128 -15.34 7.56 10.48
N VAL A 129 -15.50 6.50 11.26
CA VAL A 129 -14.72 5.26 11.15
C VAL A 129 -15.64 4.18 10.57
N LEU A 130 -15.35 3.74 9.35
CA LEU A 130 -16.20 2.78 8.63
C LEU A 130 -15.74 1.35 8.84
N SER A 131 -14.42 1.14 8.88
CA SER A 131 -13.75 -0.09 9.30
C SER A 131 -12.40 0.28 9.94
N GLY A 132 -11.67 -0.71 10.43
CA GLY A 132 -10.32 -0.48 10.98
C GLY A 132 -9.32 0.14 9.99
N ASP A 133 -9.53 0.03 8.69
CA ASP A 133 -8.67 0.59 7.62
C ASP A 133 -9.36 1.62 6.70
N ARG A 134 -10.62 1.99 6.96
CA ARG A 134 -11.39 2.93 6.12
C ARG A 134 -12.06 4.01 6.97
N LEU A 135 -11.77 5.26 6.62
CA LEU A 135 -12.24 6.45 7.33
C LEU A 135 -12.94 7.41 6.36
N LEU A 136 -13.84 8.22 6.90
CA LEU A 136 -14.22 9.48 6.28
C LEU A 136 -13.43 10.58 6.99
N VAL A 137 -12.51 11.23 6.29
CA VAL A 137 -11.65 12.26 6.86
C VAL A 137 -11.93 13.58 6.17
N ARG A 138 -12.24 14.63 6.92
CA ARG A 138 -12.39 15.97 6.38
C ARG A 138 -11.03 16.67 6.39
N LEU A 139 -10.44 16.83 5.21
CA LEU A 139 -9.20 17.56 4.95
C LEU A 139 -9.48 19.06 4.96
N LEU A 140 -8.71 19.79 5.75
CA LEU A 140 -8.81 21.24 5.90
C LEU A 140 -7.78 21.90 4.96
N LEU A 141 -8.10 21.98 3.66
CA LEU A 141 -7.16 22.48 2.65
C LEU A 141 -6.93 23.99 2.76
N SER A 142 -7.98 24.75 3.09
CA SER A 142 -7.93 26.16 3.45
C SER A 142 -9.11 26.50 4.37
N GLU A 143 -9.17 27.73 4.90
CA GLU A 143 -10.27 28.19 5.76
C GLU A 143 -11.66 28.11 5.10
N LYS A 144 -11.71 28.13 3.76
CA LYS A 144 -12.96 28.17 2.98
C LYS A 144 -13.17 26.95 2.09
N LYS A 145 -12.21 26.02 2.02
CA LYS A 145 -12.28 24.85 1.14
C LYS A 145 -11.81 23.59 1.86
N HIS A 146 -12.73 22.68 2.09
CA HIS A 146 -12.46 21.36 2.66
C HIS A 146 -12.80 20.26 1.64
N VAL A 147 -12.16 19.10 1.82
CA VAL A 147 -12.45 17.89 1.04
C VAL A 147 -12.67 16.74 2.01
N GLN A 148 -13.71 15.94 1.80
CA GLN A 148 -14.13 14.88 2.71
C GLN A 148 -14.24 13.53 1.98
N PRO A 149 -13.11 12.95 1.53
CA PRO A 149 -13.14 11.75 0.73
C PRO A 149 -13.16 10.50 1.62
N MET A 150 -13.56 9.38 1.02
CA MET A 150 -13.22 8.06 1.55
C MET A 150 -11.70 7.90 1.59
N THR A 151 -11.18 7.60 2.77
CA THR A 151 -9.75 7.51 3.04
C THR A 151 -9.38 6.11 3.50
N LEU A 152 -8.47 5.47 2.77
CA LEU A 152 -7.85 4.20 3.11
C LEU A 152 -6.58 4.47 3.94
N LEU A 153 -6.42 3.76 5.05
CA LEU A 153 -5.17 3.79 5.80
C LEU A 153 -4.04 3.17 4.95
N ALA A 154 -3.00 3.95 4.71
CA ALA A 154 -1.89 3.52 3.88
C ALA A 154 -1.15 2.33 4.50
N GLY A 155 -0.67 1.42 3.64
CA GLY A 155 0.19 0.32 4.04
C GLY A 155 -0.44 -0.81 4.87
N ILE A 156 -1.74 -0.77 5.19
CA ILE A 156 -2.39 -1.82 5.97
C ILE A 156 -3.74 -2.28 5.40
N ARG A 157 -4.18 -3.45 5.87
CA ARG A 157 -5.54 -3.96 5.70
C ARG A 157 -6.01 -4.58 7.02
N THR A 158 -7.22 -4.24 7.44
CA THR A 158 -7.88 -4.89 8.58
C THR A 158 -8.87 -5.96 8.11
N PRO A 159 -9.28 -6.89 8.99
CA PRO A 159 -10.41 -7.78 8.71
C PRO A 159 -11.68 -6.98 8.44
N ALA A 160 -12.61 -7.57 7.70
CA ALA A 160 -13.88 -6.95 7.41
C ALA A 160 -14.69 -6.72 8.69
N THR A 161 -15.14 -5.47 8.89
CA THR A 161 -16.09 -5.12 9.93
C THR A 161 -17.51 -5.50 9.49
N GLU A 162 -18.38 -5.78 10.46
CA GLU A 162 -19.80 -5.97 10.19
C GLU A 162 -20.37 -4.78 9.40
N ARG A 163 -21.17 -5.08 8.38
CA ARG A 163 -21.82 -4.05 7.55
C ARG A 163 -23.23 -4.44 7.15
N THR A 164 -24.16 -3.53 7.34
CA THR A 164 -25.51 -3.66 6.77
C THR A 164 -25.54 -3.05 5.38
N VAL A 165 -25.97 -3.83 4.40
CA VAL A 165 -26.12 -3.37 3.01
C VAL A 165 -27.39 -2.52 2.91
N PRO A 166 -27.29 -1.22 2.59
CA PRO A 166 -28.46 -0.33 2.63
C PRO A 166 -29.57 -0.73 1.66
N SER A 167 -29.23 -1.31 0.50
CA SER A 167 -30.19 -1.68 -0.53
C SER A 167 -31.02 -2.92 -0.20
N THR A 168 -30.48 -3.86 0.58
CA THR A 168 -31.12 -5.13 0.89
C THR A 168 -31.49 -5.29 2.37
N GLY A 169 -30.97 -4.40 3.24
CA GLY A 169 -31.11 -4.51 4.70
C GLY A 169 -30.34 -5.69 5.30
N THR A 170 -29.63 -6.49 4.51
CA THR A 170 -28.91 -7.67 4.99
C THR A 170 -27.60 -7.27 5.66
N THR A 171 -27.38 -7.75 6.88
CA THR A 171 -26.12 -7.60 7.61
C THR A 171 -25.14 -8.69 7.22
N GLN A 172 -23.96 -8.28 6.73
CA GLN A 172 -22.82 -9.16 6.55
C GLN A 172 -22.01 -9.18 7.86
N PRO A 173 -21.75 -10.36 8.44
CA PRO A 173 -21.04 -10.46 9.70
C PRO A 173 -19.58 -10.00 9.56
N ALA A 174 -19.00 -9.56 10.67
CA ALA A 174 -17.57 -9.24 10.74
C ALA A 174 -16.71 -10.51 10.59
N GLU A 175 -15.53 -10.35 10.00
CA GLU A 175 -14.43 -11.31 10.14
C GLU A 175 -13.85 -11.23 11.57
N GLU A 176 -13.11 -12.27 11.98
CA GLU A 176 -12.43 -12.30 13.28
C GLU A 176 -11.57 -11.04 13.48
N PHE A 177 -11.77 -10.35 14.61
CA PHE A 177 -11.14 -9.06 14.97
C PHE A 177 -11.56 -7.83 14.12
N GLY A 178 -12.54 -7.97 13.22
CA GLY A 178 -12.97 -6.88 12.34
C GLY A 178 -13.70 -5.74 13.06
N ASN A 179 -14.53 -6.07 14.04
CA ASN A 179 -15.22 -5.06 14.87
C ASN A 179 -14.26 -4.43 15.88
N GLU A 180 -13.37 -5.22 16.45
CA GLU A 180 -12.32 -4.78 17.38
C GLU A 180 -11.35 -3.81 16.70
N ALA A 181 -10.96 -4.08 15.44
CA ALA A 181 -10.12 -3.18 14.65
C ALA A 181 -10.82 -1.83 14.40
N LYS A 182 -12.11 -1.83 14.07
CA LYS A 182 -12.90 -0.59 13.95
C LYS A 182 -12.95 0.16 15.28
N GLN A 183 -13.31 -0.52 16.37
CA GLN A 183 -13.42 0.09 17.71
C GLN A 183 -12.07 0.66 18.18
N PHE A 184 -10.96 -0.01 17.84
CA PHE A 184 -9.62 0.45 18.14
C PHE A 184 -9.36 1.83 17.55
N VAL A 185 -9.71 2.04 16.28
CA VAL A 185 -9.55 3.32 15.58
C VAL A 185 -10.59 4.34 16.05
N GLU A 186 -11.85 3.93 16.20
CA GLU A 186 -12.95 4.81 16.59
C GLU A 186 -12.73 5.46 17.95
N SER A 187 -12.41 4.66 18.97
CA SER A 187 -12.07 5.16 20.30
C SER A 187 -10.83 6.07 20.33
N ARG A 188 -9.96 5.95 19.31
CA ARG A 188 -8.67 6.66 19.23
C ARG A 188 -8.68 7.88 18.33
N LEU A 189 -9.54 7.96 17.32
CA LEU A 189 -9.48 9.01 16.31
C LEU A 189 -10.81 9.69 16.00
N LEU A 190 -11.97 9.11 16.31
CA LEU A 190 -13.24 9.72 15.94
C LEU A 190 -13.36 11.14 16.50
N GLN A 191 -13.67 12.10 15.61
CA GLN A 191 -13.74 13.54 15.89
C GLN A 191 -12.46 14.16 16.46
N ARG A 192 -11.30 13.54 16.25
CA ARG A 192 -10.00 14.10 16.62
C ARG A 192 -9.34 14.73 15.39
N GLN A 193 -8.60 15.80 15.65
CA GLN A 193 -7.73 16.42 14.66
C GLN A 193 -6.48 15.55 14.46
N VAL A 194 -6.10 15.37 13.22
CA VAL A 194 -4.98 14.54 12.77
C VAL A 194 -4.22 15.26 11.67
N LYS A 195 -2.96 14.88 11.50
CA LYS A 195 -2.21 15.19 10.27
C LYS A 195 -2.45 14.08 9.27
N VAL A 196 -2.82 14.44 8.05
CA VAL A 196 -3.12 13.53 6.95
C VAL A 196 -2.05 13.69 5.90
N GLU A 197 -1.17 12.70 5.77
CA GLU A 197 -0.18 12.66 4.71
C GLU A 197 -0.76 11.94 3.50
N ILE A 198 -0.87 12.65 2.38
CA ILE A 198 -1.50 12.15 1.15
C ILE A 198 -0.47 11.36 0.35
N VAL A 199 -0.65 10.05 0.24
CA VAL A 199 0.34 9.15 -0.38
C VAL A 199 -0.06 8.82 -1.83
N GLY A 200 -1.35 8.69 -2.10
CA GLY A 200 -1.85 8.43 -3.44
C GLY A 200 -3.35 8.17 -3.50
N ALA A 201 -3.81 7.59 -4.61
CA ALA A 201 -5.18 7.14 -4.81
C ALA A 201 -5.20 5.65 -5.13
N SER A 202 -6.22 4.95 -4.63
CA SER A 202 -6.55 3.60 -5.10
C SER A 202 -7.05 3.62 -6.55
N PRO A 203 -7.06 2.48 -7.27
CA PRO A 203 -7.65 2.39 -8.60
C PRO A 203 -9.12 2.81 -8.66
N GLN A 204 -9.84 2.73 -7.53
CA GLN A 204 -11.24 3.17 -7.40
C GLN A 204 -11.38 4.67 -7.05
N GLY A 205 -10.29 5.44 -7.07
CA GLY A 205 -10.30 6.88 -6.78
C GLY A 205 -10.41 7.23 -5.29
N GLN A 206 -10.30 6.25 -4.38
CA GLN A 206 -10.29 6.52 -2.92
C GLN A 206 -8.91 7.03 -2.50
N LEU A 207 -8.87 7.98 -1.57
CA LEU A 207 -7.63 8.52 -1.01
C LEU A 207 -6.87 7.42 -0.27
N VAL A 208 -5.56 7.33 -0.44
CA VAL A 208 -4.65 6.52 0.37
C VAL A 208 -3.75 7.47 1.16
N ALA A 209 -3.83 7.42 2.48
CA ALA A 209 -3.14 8.38 3.34
C ALA A 209 -2.61 7.75 4.64
N ASN A 210 -1.51 8.31 5.17
CA ASN A 210 -1.14 8.08 6.57
C ASN A 210 -1.97 9.00 7.46
N ILE A 211 -2.49 8.47 8.57
CA ILE A 211 -3.27 9.22 9.55
C ILE A 211 -2.48 9.31 10.84
N ILE A 212 -1.98 10.52 11.12
CA ILE A 212 -0.99 10.77 12.14
C ILE A 212 -1.64 11.58 13.26
N HIS A 213 -1.79 10.94 14.42
CA HIS A 213 -2.14 11.61 15.66
C HIS A 213 -0.84 12.11 16.33
N PRO A 214 -0.86 13.10 17.26
CA PRO A 214 0.33 13.47 18.04
C PRO A 214 1.03 12.31 18.78
N ARG A 215 0.35 11.17 18.93
CA ARG A 215 0.91 9.95 19.53
C ARG A 215 1.54 8.99 18.51
N GLY A 216 1.43 9.25 17.21
CA GLY A 216 1.99 8.43 16.13
C GLY A 216 0.96 8.05 15.05
N ASN A 217 1.43 7.24 14.10
CA ASN A 217 0.63 6.74 12.99
C ASN A 217 -0.29 5.59 13.44
N ILE A 218 -1.61 5.74 13.24
CA ILE A 218 -2.59 4.74 13.66
C ILE A 218 -2.37 3.37 13.01
N ALA A 219 -1.82 3.34 11.78
CA ALA A 219 -1.55 2.11 11.06
C ALA A 219 -0.50 1.23 11.76
N GLU A 220 0.55 1.85 12.33
CA GLU A 220 1.57 1.13 13.11
C GLU A 220 0.98 0.51 14.37
N PHE A 221 0.11 1.24 15.07
CA PHE A 221 -0.53 0.74 16.29
C PHE A 221 -1.49 -0.42 16.02
N LEU A 222 -2.24 -0.38 14.93
CA LEU A 222 -3.08 -1.51 14.51
C LEU A 222 -2.25 -2.77 14.22
N LEU A 223 -1.09 -2.61 13.58
CA LEU A 223 -0.18 -3.72 13.29
C LEU A 223 0.47 -4.27 14.56
N GLN A 224 0.96 -3.41 15.47
CA GLN A 224 1.56 -3.82 16.74
C GLN A 224 0.60 -4.62 17.62
N ASP A 225 -0.69 -4.29 17.55
CA ASP A 225 -1.74 -5.00 18.29
C ASP A 225 -2.25 -6.25 17.51
N GLY A 226 -1.73 -6.53 16.31
CA GLY A 226 -2.16 -7.67 15.50
C GLY A 226 -3.60 -7.57 14.98
N LEU A 227 -4.13 -6.35 14.84
CA LEU A 227 -5.46 -6.03 14.30
C LEU A 227 -5.45 -5.75 12.79
N ALA A 228 -4.26 -5.66 12.19
CA ALA A 228 -4.06 -5.45 10.76
C ALA A 228 -2.93 -6.34 10.22
N ARG A 229 -2.84 -6.43 8.89
CA ARG A 229 -1.67 -6.94 8.17
C ARG A 229 -1.13 -5.88 7.21
N CYS A 230 0.16 -5.91 6.89
CA CYS A 230 0.70 -5.00 5.89
C CYS A 230 0.05 -5.22 4.51
N ASN A 231 -0.13 -4.13 3.77
CA ASN A 231 -0.68 -4.11 2.42
C ASN A 231 0.40 -3.79 1.39
N ASP A 232 0.88 -4.83 0.73
CA ASP A 232 1.94 -4.75 -0.27
C ASP A 232 1.59 -3.88 -1.49
N PHE A 233 0.30 -3.73 -1.79
CA PHE A 233 -0.14 -2.89 -2.91
C PHE A 233 0.17 -1.40 -2.70
N HIS A 234 0.37 -0.99 -1.44
CA HIS A 234 0.75 0.38 -1.11
C HIS A 234 2.28 0.57 -1.01
N SER A 235 3.08 -0.49 -1.23
CA SER A 235 4.53 -0.43 -0.97
C SER A 235 5.26 0.61 -1.82
N THR A 236 4.94 0.72 -3.11
CA THR A 236 5.57 1.70 -4.01
C THR A 236 5.12 3.13 -3.72
N MET A 237 3.92 3.30 -3.15
CA MET A 237 3.42 4.61 -2.74
C MET A 237 4.10 5.09 -1.45
N LEU A 238 4.34 4.17 -0.51
CA LEU A 238 4.91 4.47 0.80
C LEU A 238 6.45 4.48 0.83
N GLY A 239 7.10 3.75 -0.08
CA GLY A 239 8.56 3.63 -0.11
C GLY A 239 9.13 3.14 1.22
N GLU A 240 10.13 3.84 1.74
CA GLU A 240 10.84 3.51 2.99
C GLU A 240 9.91 3.43 4.21
N LYS A 241 8.77 4.14 4.19
CA LYS A 241 7.78 4.13 5.29
C LYS A 241 7.13 2.77 5.50
N MET A 242 7.17 1.86 4.51
CA MET A 242 6.74 0.48 4.70
C MET A 242 7.56 -0.26 5.76
N ALA A 243 8.85 0.06 5.92
CA ALA A 243 9.73 -0.68 6.83
C ALA A 243 9.24 -0.61 8.29
N ALA A 244 8.74 0.54 8.73
CA ALA A 244 8.16 0.72 10.06
C ALA A 244 6.91 -0.15 10.25
N LEU A 245 6.03 -0.21 9.23
CA LEU A 245 4.84 -1.06 9.25
C LEU A 245 5.22 -2.56 9.30
N ARG A 246 6.19 -3.00 8.49
CA ARG A 246 6.69 -4.39 8.53
C ARG A 246 7.23 -4.76 9.91
N SER A 247 7.97 -3.85 10.54
CA SER A 247 8.50 -4.03 11.88
C SER A 247 7.38 -4.17 12.92
N ALA A 248 6.35 -3.31 12.84
CA ALA A 248 5.17 -3.37 13.70
C ALA A 248 4.42 -4.71 13.57
N GLU A 249 4.19 -5.18 12.34
CA GLU A 249 3.54 -6.48 12.11
C GLU A 249 4.39 -7.65 12.66
N LYS A 250 5.70 -7.60 12.44
CA LYS A 250 6.64 -8.63 12.95
C LYS A 250 6.61 -8.72 14.48
N GLN A 251 6.44 -7.59 15.17
CA GLN A 251 6.28 -7.60 16.63
C GLN A 251 5.02 -8.36 17.05
N ALA A 252 3.88 -8.10 16.41
CA ALA A 252 2.64 -8.82 16.70
C ALA A 252 2.73 -10.32 16.35
N GLN A 253 3.41 -10.66 15.25
CA GLN A 253 3.71 -12.03 14.85
C GLN A 253 4.56 -12.77 15.90
N SER A 254 5.64 -12.15 16.39
CA SER A 254 6.52 -12.75 17.40
C SER A 254 5.80 -13.03 18.73
N LYS A 255 4.81 -12.18 19.07
CA LYS A 255 3.97 -12.29 20.26
C LYS A 255 2.70 -13.12 20.02
N LYS A 256 2.48 -13.62 18.80
CA LYS A 256 1.28 -14.35 18.37
C LYS A 256 -0.04 -13.64 18.74
N LEU A 257 -0.10 -12.32 18.55
CA LEU A 257 -1.28 -11.53 18.90
C LEU A 257 -2.38 -11.64 17.84
N ARG A 258 -3.63 -11.85 18.28
CA ARG A 258 -4.87 -11.73 17.48
C ARG A 258 -4.76 -12.42 16.11
N LEU A 259 -4.70 -11.66 15.00
CA LEU A 259 -4.59 -12.20 13.64
C LEU A 259 -3.35 -13.10 13.42
N HIS A 260 -2.39 -13.06 14.34
CA HIS A 260 -1.15 -13.82 14.30
C HIS A 260 -1.08 -14.94 15.34
N LYS A 261 -2.19 -15.32 15.99
CA LYS A 261 -2.25 -16.43 16.98
C LYS A 261 -1.61 -17.73 16.48
N HIS A 262 -1.77 -18.00 15.19
CA HIS A 262 -1.27 -19.20 14.51
C HIS A 262 -0.04 -18.92 13.62
N HIS A 263 0.65 -17.79 13.84
CA HIS A 263 1.82 -17.47 13.04
C HIS A 263 2.94 -18.48 13.31
N VAL A 264 3.45 -19.04 12.22
CA VAL A 264 4.63 -19.92 12.21
C VAL A 264 5.73 -19.16 11.50
N ALA A 265 6.83 -18.91 12.22
CA ALA A 265 8.00 -18.29 11.62
C ALA A 265 8.57 -19.22 10.54
N LYS A 266 8.81 -18.66 9.35
CA LYS A 266 9.48 -19.38 8.27
C LYS A 266 10.91 -19.68 8.70
N ALA A 267 11.31 -20.96 8.65
CA ALA A 267 12.69 -21.34 8.88
C ALA A 267 13.59 -20.63 7.85
N VAL A 268 14.73 -20.11 8.29
CA VAL A 268 15.74 -19.58 7.37
C VAL A 268 16.19 -20.75 6.49
N GLY A 269 15.93 -20.68 5.19
CA GLY A 269 16.28 -21.76 4.27
C GLY A 269 17.78 -22.04 4.30
N ASP A 270 18.15 -23.32 4.22
CA ASP A 270 19.55 -23.71 4.14
C ASP A 270 20.20 -23.06 2.93
N ASN A 271 21.29 -22.33 3.20
CA ASN A 271 22.07 -21.71 2.15
C ASN A 271 22.93 -22.77 1.46
N GLN A 272 22.69 -22.97 0.17
CA GLN A 272 23.42 -23.95 -0.64
C GLN A 272 24.32 -23.24 -1.65
N GLU A 273 25.58 -23.67 -1.73
CA GLU A 273 26.50 -23.23 -2.77
C GLU A 273 26.48 -24.22 -3.94
N MET A 274 26.14 -23.72 -5.13
CA MET A 274 26.03 -24.55 -6.34
C MET A 274 26.59 -23.79 -7.55
N THR A 275 26.95 -24.52 -8.61
CA THR A 275 27.40 -23.94 -9.88
C THR A 275 26.26 -23.90 -10.87
N VAL A 276 26.05 -22.77 -11.55
CA VAL A 276 25.01 -22.65 -12.58
C VAL A 276 25.41 -23.43 -13.84
N SER A 277 24.63 -24.46 -14.18
CA SER A 277 24.90 -25.34 -15.34
C SER A 277 24.10 -24.97 -16.59
N LYS A 278 22.90 -24.39 -16.43
CA LYS A 278 22.04 -24.02 -17.56
C LYS A 278 21.17 -22.80 -17.23
N ILE A 279 20.95 -21.95 -18.23
CA ILE A 279 19.95 -20.88 -18.17
C ILE A 279 18.72 -21.31 -18.97
N VAL A 280 17.58 -21.38 -18.31
CA VAL A 280 16.30 -21.76 -18.95
C VAL A 280 15.61 -20.51 -19.51
N GLY A 281 15.59 -19.44 -18.71
CA GLY A 281 15.03 -18.14 -19.06
C GLY A 281 15.55 -17.09 -18.08
N ALA A 282 15.03 -15.87 -18.16
CA ALA A 282 15.48 -14.75 -17.33
C ALA A 282 15.21 -14.93 -15.82
N ASP A 283 14.40 -15.91 -15.41
CA ASP A 283 14.01 -16.15 -14.02
C ASP A 283 14.26 -17.59 -13.55
N THR A 284 14.84 -18.44 -14.38
CA THR A 284 14.95 -19.89 -14.11
C THR A 284 16.27 -20.45 -14.59
N ILE A 285 16.96 -21.16 -13.70
CA ILE A 285 18.28 -21.75 -13.93
C ILE A 285 18.33 -23.22 -13.49
N PHE A 286 19.27 -23.98 -14.04
CA PHE A 286 19.74 -25.22 -13.40
C PHE A 286 21.08 -24.96 -12.71
N VAL A 287 21.21 -25.59 -11.56
CA VAL A 287 22.40 -25.53 -10.71
C VAL A 287 22.84 -26.94 -10.37
N LYS A 288 24.14 -27.14 -10.23
CA LYS A 288 24.78 -28.42 -9.92
C LYS A 288 25.57 -28.32 -8.63
N ASN A 289 25.44 -29.30 -7.74
CA ASN A 289 26.31 -29.41 -6.57
C ASN A 289 27.65 -30.09 -6.95
N LYS A 290 28.58 -30.16 -5.99
CA LYS A 290 29.89 -30.83 -6.19
C LYS A 290 29.76 -32.31 -6.55
N ALA A 291 28.73 -33.00 -6.06
CA ALA A 291 28.46 -34.41 -6.36
C ALA A 291 27.86 -34.62 -7.76
N GLY A 292 27.53 -33.55 -8.46
CA GLY A 292 26.99 -33.60 -9.80
C GLY A 292 25.46 -33.69 -9.89
N ALA A 293 24.73 -33.62 -8.77
CA ALA A 293 23.28 -33.56 -8.80
C ALA A 293 22.82 -32.18 -9.30
N GLU A 294 21.95 -32.18 -10.31
CA GLU A 294 21.34 -30.98 -10.85
C GLU A 294 20.00 -30.67 -10.18
N LYS A 295 19.68 -29.38 -10.10
CA LYS A 295 18.43 -28.88 -9.54
C LYS A 295 17.96 -27.67 -10.33
N ARG A 296 16.64 -27.62 -10.60
CA ARG A 296 16.00 -26.48 -11.24
C ARG A 296 15.55 -25.48 -10.17
N ILE A 297 15.94 -24.21 -10.35
CA ILE A 297 15.63 -23.12 -9.42
C ILE A 297 14.95 -21.99 -10.18
N SER A 298 13.81 -21.53 -9.67
CA SER A 298 13.17 -20.29 -10.13
C SER A 298 13.45 -19.16 -9.14
N PHE A 299 13.67 -17.95 -9.63
CA PHE A 299 13.96 -16.80 -8.78
C PHE A 299 12.69 -16.35 -8.05
N SER A 300 12.85 -16.11 -6.75
CA SER A 300 11.74 -15.73 -5.88
C SER A 300 11.19 -14.34 -6.23
N SER A 301 9.87 -14.21 -6.16
CA SER A 301 9.13 -12.96 -6.40
C SER A 301 9.28 -12.27 -7.76
N ILE A 302 9.97 -12.85 -8.74
CA ILE A 302 10.11 -12.25 -10.07
C ILE A 302 9.68 -13.21 -11.18
N ARG A 303 9.41 -12.66 -12.35
CA ARG A 303 9.08 -13.40 -13.56
C ARG A 303 9.76 -12.74 -14.76
N GLY A 304 10.40 -13.55 -15.60
CA GLY A 304 10.94 -13.09 -16.88
C GLY A 304 9.84 -12.71 -17.88
N PRO A 305 10.21 -12.19 -19.07
CA PRO A 305 9.23 -11.82 -20.09
C PRO A 305 8.39 -13.04 -20.53
N ARG A 306 7.07 -12.89 -20.59
CA ARG A 306 6.12 -13.98 -20.84
C ARG A 306 6.03 -14.35 -22.31
N THR A 307 5.99 -15.65 -22.59
CA THR A 307 5.86 -16.19 -23.96
C THR A 307 4.50 -15.87 -24.60
N ASN A 308 3.44 -15.85 -23.81
CA ASN A 308 2.07 -15.65 -24.26
C ASN A 308 1.62 -14.18 -24.22
N GLU A 309 2.54 -13.26 -23.95
CA GLU A 309 2.26 -11.82 -23.87
C GLU A 309 2.97 -11.12 -25.03
N ALA A 310 2.22 -10.57 -25.99
CA ALA A 310 2.79 -10.00 -27.21
C ALA A 310 3.78 -8.85 -26.94
N GLY A 311 3.56 -8.07 -25.88
CA GLY A 311 4.44 -6.98 -25.47
C GLY A 311 5.74 -7.43 -24.77
N GLU A 312 5.80 -8.68 -24.27
CA GLU A 312 6.96 -9.19 -23.52
C GLU A 312 7.73 -10.27 -24.28
N SER A 313 7.04 -11.12 -25.04
CA SER A 313 7.63 -12.25 -25.77
C SER A 313 8.84 -11.86 -26.64
N PRO A 314 8.84 -10.71 -27.35
CA PRO A 314 9.99 -10.27 -28.14
C PRO A 314 11.27 -9.98 -27.34
N PHE A 315 11.20 -9.83 -26.01
CA PHE A 315 12.36 -9.52 -25.14
C PHE A 315 12.95 -10.75 -24.43
N ARG A 316 12.39 -11.94 -24.68
CA ARG A 316 12.76 -13.16 -23.93
C ARG A 316 14.19 -13.59 -24.12
N GLU A 317 14.68 -13.55 -25.36
CA GLU A 317 16.03 -14.02 -25.68
C GLU A 317 17.07 -13.04 -25.17
N GLU A 318 16.82 -11.73 -25.22
CA GLU A 318 17.68 -10.70 -24.65
C GLU A 318 17.78 -10.82 -23.13
N ALA A 319 16.64 -11.02 -22.46
CA ALA A 319 16.59 -11.21 -21.02
C ALA A 319 17.32 -12.50 -20.57
N LYS A 320 17.14 -13.59 -21.32
CA LYS A 320 17.85 -14.87 -21.10
C LYS A 320 19.36 -14.72 -21.33
N GLU A 321 19.76 -14.04 -22.40
CA GLU A 321 21.16 -13.80 -22.73
C GLU A 321 21.84 -12.89 -21.70
N PHE A 322 21.15 -11.85 -21.22
CA PHE A 322 21.62 -11.01 -20.13
C PHE A 322 21.95 -11.85 -18.89
N LEU A 323 21.03 -12.72 -18.47
CA LEU A 323 21.28 -13.61 -17.33
C LEU A 323 22.44 -14.58 -17.60
N ARG A 324 22.51 -15.17 -18.82
CA ARG A 324 23.58 -16.08 -19.20
C ARG A 324 24.95 -15.43 -19.08
N GLN A 325 25.14 -14.22 -19.61
CA GLN A 325 26.41 -13.50 -19.52
C GLN A 325 26.84 -13.23 -18.07
N LYS A 326 25.88 -13.06 -17.16
CA LYS A 326 26.15 -12.79 -15.74
C LYS A 326 26.44 -14.05 -14.93
N LEU A 327 25.76 -15.16 -15.24
CA LEU A 327 25.63 -16.26 -14.28
C LEU A 327 26.09 -17.64 -14.76
N ILE A 328 26.16 -17.92 -16.07
CA ILE A 328 26.52 -19.27 -16.55
C ILE A 328 27.90 -19.68 -16.05
N GLY A 329 28.01 -20.91 -15.50
CA GLY A 329 29.26 -21.44 -14.95
C GLY A 329 29.71 -20.82 -13.63
N LYS A 330 28.99 -19.84 -13.08
CA LYS A 330 29.36 -19.19 -11.81
C LYS A 330 28.89 -19.97 -10.59
N HIS A 331 29.63 -19.82 -9.50
CA HIS A 331 29.22 -20.27 -8.17
C HIS A 331 28.23 -19.26 -7.58
N VAL A 332 27.09 -19.77 -7.10
CA VAL A 332 26.02 -18.98 -6.52
C VAL A 332 25.61 -19.55 -5.18
N LYS A 333 25.14 -18.67 -4.29
CA LYS A 333 24.51 -19.03 -3.03
C LYS A 333 23.00 -18.94 -3.19
N ILE A 334 22.33 -20.02 -2.81
CA ILE A 334 20.90 -20.24 -2.99
C ILE A 334 20.24 -20.38 -1.63
N SER A 335 19.23 -19.55 -1.37
CA SER A 335 18.36 -19.65 -0.20
C SER A 335 16.95 -19.98 -0.67
N ILE A 336 16.43 -21.15 -0.29
CA ILE A 336 15.07 -21.56 -0.69
C ILE A 336 14.05 -20.72 0.06
N ASP A 337 13.21 -20.02 -0.71
CA ASP A 337 12.13 -19.18 -0.20
C ASP A 337 10.80 -19.92 -0.19
N GLY A 338 10.66 -21.08 -0.82
CA GLY A 338 9.39 -21.80 -0.75
C GLY A 338 9.21 -22.78 -1.89
N LYS A 339 8.06 -23.44 -1.88
CA LYS A 339 7.69 -24.42 -2.89
C LYS A 339 6.33 -24.06 -3.44
N LYS A 340 6.29 -23.62 -4.69
CA LYS A 340 5.04 -23.43 -5.39
C LYS A 340 4.52 -24.80 -5.83
N PRO A 341 3.31 -25.20 -5.39
CA PRO A 341 2.73 -26.48 -5.80
C PRO A 341 2.51 -26.51 -7.30
N ALA A 342 2.39 -27.71 -7.85
CA ALA A 342 2.02 -27.88 -9.26
C ALA A 342 0.63 -27.27 -9.50
N SER A 343 0.48 -26.51 -10.58
CA SER A 343 -0.78 -25.86 -10.96
C SER A 343 -0.83 -25.66 -12.47
N GLU A 344 -2.00 -25.83 -13.08
CA GLU A 344 -2.26 -25.55 -14.50
C GLU A 344 -1.25 -26.19 -15.46
N GLY A 345 -0.86 -27.45 -15.21
CA GLY A 345 0.10 -28.18 -16.05
C GLY A 345 1.57 -27.80 -15.84
N PHE A 346 1.89 -26.95 -14.85
CA PHE A 346 3.26 -26.66 -14.43
C PHE A 346 3.65 -27.52 -13.24
N GLU A 347 4.84 -28.11 -13.30
CA GLU A 347 5.45 -28.85 -12.18
C GLU A 347 5.62 -27.97 -10.94
N ALA A 348 5.72 -28.60 -9.77
CA ALA A 348 6.07 -27.91 -8.54
C ALA A 348 7.45 -27.22 -8.70
N LYS A 349 7.54 -25.96 -8.28
CA LYS A 349 8.76 -25.14 -8.44
C LYS A 349 9.29 -24.74 -7.10
N GLU A 350 10.56 -24.99 -6.87
CA GLU A 350 11.28 -24.33 -5.80
C GLU A 350 11.60 -22.90 -6.22
N VAL A 351 11.17 -21.94 -5.39
CA VAL A 351 11.51 -20.53 -5.55
C VAL A 351 12.60 -20.18 -4.57
N ALA A 352 13.62 -19.45 -5.03
CA ALA A 352 14.78 -19.17 -4.22
C ALA A 352 15.35 -17.78 -4.49
N THR A 353 15.96 -17.22 -3.45
CA THR A 353 16.84 -16.08 -3.57
C THR A 353 18.22 -16.59 -4.00
N VAL A 354 18.73 -16.07 -5.11
CA VAL A 354 20.03 -16.45 -5.67
C VAL A 354 20.96 -15.25 -5.62
N THR A 355 22.15 -15.44 -5.05
CA THR A 355 23.17 -14.40 -4.92
C THR A 355 24.50 -14.85 -5.52
N GLU A 356 25.20 -13.94 -6.19
CA GLU A 356 26.60 -14.11 -6.61
C GLU A 356 27.43 -13.01 -5.95
N LYS A 357 28.46 -13.39 -5.19
CA LYS A 357 29.33 -12.44 -4.47
C LYS A 357 28.56 -11.38 -3.68
N GLY A 358 27.49 -11.80 -3.00
CA GLY A 358 26.61 -10.95 -2.19
C GLY A 358 25.58 -10.13 -2.98
N LYS A 359 25.59 -10.15 -4.32
CA LYS A 359 24.61 -9.43 -5.15
C LYS A 359 23.40 -10.30 -5.45
N ASN A 360 22.20 -9.77 -5.19
CA ASN A 360 20.94 -10.45 -5.51
C ASN A 360 20.68 -10.42 -7.02
N ILE A 361 20.59 -11.60 -7.64
CA ILE A 361 20.42 -11.73 -9.09
C ILE A 361 19.02 -11.33 -9.54
N ALA A 362 17.99 -11.61 -8.74
CA ALA A 362 16.62 -11.21 -9.05
C ALA A 362 16.48 -9.68 -9.08
N LEU A 363 17.09 -8.99 -8.10
CA LEU A 363 17.13 -7.53 -8.07
C LEU A 363 17.81 -6.96 -9.31
N MET A 364 18.99 -7.48 -9.67
CA MET A 364 19.72 -7.05 -10.87
C MET A 364 18.89 -7.17 -12.15
N LEU A 365 18.12 -8.25 -12.30
CA LEU A 365 17.25 -8.45 -13.46
C LEU A 365 16.11 -7.44 -13.50
N VAL A 366 15.51 -7.13 -12.34
CA VAL A 366 14.43 -6.14 -12.24
C VAL A 366 14.96 -4.74 -12.51
N GLU A 367 16.09 -4.34 -11.93
CA GLU A 367 16.73 -3.03 -12.16
C GLU A 367 17.12 -2.80 -13.63
N ALA A 368 17.46 -3.87 -14.34
CA ALA A 368 17.78 -3.83 -15.77
C ALA A 368 16.54 -3.91 -16.68
N GLY A 369 15.34 -4.09 -16.12
CA GLY A 369 14.09 -4.22 -16.87
C GLY A 369 13.92 -5.56 -17.60
N TRP A 370 14.60 -6.61 -17.13
CA TRP A 370 14.53 -7.97 -17.70
C TRP A 370 13.63 -8.93 -16.92
N ALA A 371 13.02 -8.45 -15.83
CA ALA A 371 12.02 -9.18 -15.09
C ALA A 371 10.96 -8.24 -14.51
N SER A 372 9.75 -8.75 -14.36
CA SER A 372 8.67 -8.13 -13.59
C SER A 372 8.58 -8.78 -12.20
N VAL A 373 8.04 -8.05 -11.24
CA VAL A 373 7.82 -8.50 -9.86
C VAL A 373 6.43 -9.12 -9.76
N ILE A 374 6.38 -10.34 -9.25
CA ILE A 374 5.13 -11.07 -9.01
C ILE A 374 4.41 -10.43 -7.82
N ARG A 375 3.15 -10.04 -8.02
CA ARG A 375 2.28 -9.63 -6.91
C ARG A 375 1.86 -10.85 -6.10
N HIS A 376 2.28 -10.88 -4.84
CA HIS A 376 1.95 -11.95 -3.91
C HIS A 376 0.58 -11.73 -3.25
N ARG A 377 -0.07 -12.83 -2.85
CA ARG A 377 -1.30 -12.77 -2.04
C ARG A 377 -0.95 -12.37 -0.61
N LYS A 378 -1.96 -11.92 0.14
CA LYS A 378 -1.81 -11.42 1.52
C LYS A 378 -1.05 -12.37 2.44
N ASP A 379 -1.30 -13.67 2.32
CA ASP A 379 -0.74 -14.70 3.21
C ASP A 379 0.35 -15.54 2.55
N ASP A 380 0.83 -15.11 1.38
CA ASP A 380 1.91 -15.78 0.67
C ASP A 380 3.26 -15.41 1.28
N THR A 381 3.81 -16.34 2.06
CA THR A 381 5.14 -16.21 2.69
C THR A 381 6.27 -16.79 1.83
N ASP A 382 5.93 -17.41 0.69
CA ASP A 382 6.85 -18.04 -0.25
C ASP A 382 7.37 -17.02 -1.26
N ARG A 383 7.99 -15.96 -0.72
CA ARG A 383 8.46 -14.78 -1.44
C ARG A 383 9.85 -14.34 -1.00
N ALA A 384 10.48 -13.49 -1.80
CA ALA A 384 11.80 -12.92 -1.55
C ALA A 384 11.78 -12.04 -0.30
N SER A 385 12.86 -12.08 0.49
CA SER A 385 12.98 -11.26 1.71
C SER A 385 13.10 -9.76 1.40
N ASN A 386 13.63 -9.39 0.23
CA ASN A 386 13.78 -8.02 -0.23
C ASN A 386 12.64 -7.58 -1.19
N TYR A 387 11.43 -8.09 -0.97
CA TYR A 387 10.29 -7.86 -1.85
C TYR A 387 9.96 -6.37 -2.08
N ASP A 388 10.00 -5.54 -1.04
CA ASP A 388 9.72 -4.10 -1.14
C ASP A 388 10.78 -3.38 -2.02
N GLU A 389 12.04 -3.84 -1.98
CA GLU A 389 13.14 -3.35 -2.83
C GLU A 389 12.91 -3.75 -4.30
N LEU A 390 12.49 -4.99 -4.56
CA LEU A 390 12.15 -5.45 -5.91
C LEU A 390 11.03 -4.59 -6.51
N LEU A 391 9.98 -4.28 -5.75
CA LEU A 391 8.88 -3.43 -6.20
C LEU A 391 9.36 -2.02 -6.57
N ALA A 392 10.19 -1.40 -5.74
CA ALA A 392 10.77 -0.09 -6.03
C ALA A 392 11.67 -0.11 -7.28
N ALA A 393 12.53 -1.13 -7.40
CA ALA A 393 13.40 -1.30 -8.56
C ALA A 393 12.60 -1.45 -9.87
N GLN A 394 11.47 -2.15 -9.84
CA GLN A 394 10.62 -2.29 -11.02
C GLN A 394 10.02 -0.95 -11.46
N GLU A 395 9.47 -0.16 -10.53
CA GLU A 395 8.88 1.13 -10.88
C GLU A 395 9.94 2.08 -11.46
N LYS A 396 11.13 2.10 -10.86
CA LYS A 396 12.27 2.84 -11.43
C LYS A 396 12.64 2.36 -12.83
N ALA A 397 12.69 1.04 -13.07
CA ALA A 397 12.99 0.49 -14.39
C ALA A 397 11.92 0.84 -15.44
N LYS A 398 10.65 0.97 -15.05
CA LYS A 398 9.56 1.45 -15.91
C LYS A 398 9.71 2.94 -16.23
N GLU A 399 9.97 3.77 -15.23
CA GLU A 399 10.19 5.21 -15.40
C GLU A 399 11.37 5.49 -16.33
N GLU A 400 12.46 4.73 -16.19
CA GLU A 400 13.67 4.83 -17.02
C GLU A 400 13.54 4.05 -18.35
N LEU A 401 12.38 3.43 -18.63
CA LEU A 401 12.09 2.68 -19.86
C LEU A 401 13.16 1.62 -20.19
N LYS A 402 13.64 0.89 -19.17
CA LYS A 402 14.70 -0.12 -19.29
C LYS A 402 14.18 -1.47 -19.79
N GLY A 403 15.01 -2.18 -20.54
CA GLY A 403 14.74 -3.55 -20.99
C GLY A 403 13.39 -3.67 -21.70
N MET A 404 12.52 -4.57 -21.21
CA MET A 404 11.19 -4.79 -21.76
C MET A 404 10.23 -3.61 -21.58
N TRP A 405 10.52 -2.68 -20.66
CA TRP A 405 9.72 -1.46 -20.44
C TRP A 405 9.94 -0.39 -21.50
N SER A 406 10.96 -0.52 -22.35
CA SER A 406 11.24 0.41 -23.46
C SER A 406 10.18 0.41 -24.56
N GLY A 407 9.37 -0.66 -24.65
CA GLY A 407 8.44 -0.91 -25.76
C GLY A 407 9.13 -1.14 -27.11
N LYS A 408 10.47 -1.17 -27.16
CA LYS A 408 11.27 -1.28 -28.38
C LYS A 408 12.10 -2.56 -28.32
N PRO A 409 11.53 -3.73 -28.66
CA PRO A 409 12.31 -4.95 -28.72
C PRO A 409 13.42 -4.83 -29.75
N GLN A 410 14.60 -5.34 -29.41
CA GLN A 410 15.64 -5.50 -30.41
C GLN A 410 15.16 -6.52 -31.44
N LYS A 411 15.60 -6.35 -32.68
CA LYS A 411 15.30 -7.34 -33.72
C LYS A 411 15.93 -8.66 -33.29
N ALA A 412 15.09 -9.66 -33.03
CA ALA A 412 15.52 -10.99 -32.63
C ALA A 412 16.61 -11.49 -33.60
N LYS A 413 17.74 -11.94 -33.05
CA LYS A 413 18.85 -12.46 -33.85
C LYS A 413 18.37 -13.72 -34.56
N GLN A 414 18.26 -13.65 -35.89
CA GLN A 414 17.99 -14.81 -36.72
C GLN A 414 19.29 -15.50 -37.06
N TYR A 415 19.42 -16.76 -36.66
CA TYR A 415 20.57 -17.59 -36.97
C TYR A 415 20.29 -18.42 -38.20
N THR A 416 21.08 -18.23 -39.25
CA THR A 416 21.02 -19.10 -40.43
C THR A 416 21.62 -20.47 -40.07
N ASP A 417 20.87 -21.55 -40.30
CA ASP A 417 21.43 -22.90 -40.14
C ASP A 417 22.35 -23.26 -41.30
N LEU A 418 23.64 -23.39 -41.01
CA LEU A 418 24.61 -23.82 -42.01
C LEU A 418 24.59 -25.34 -42.22
N SER A 419 24.11 -26.11 -41.24
CA SER A 419 24.07 -27.57 -41.35
C SER A 419 23.03 -28.07 -42.35
N GLU A 420 22.08 -27.22 -42.76
CA GLU A 420 21.06 -27.55 -43.75
C GLU A 420 21.55 -27.36 -45.21
N ASN A 421 22.67 -26.66 -45.43
CA ASN A 421 23.17 -26.38 -46.78
C ASN A 421 24.71 -26.42 -46.86
N ALA A 422 25.23 -27.45 -47.54
CA ALA A 422 26.66 -27.69 -47.67
C ALA A 422 27.43 -26.57 -48.39
N GLN A 423 26.82 -25.88 -49.38
CA GLN A 423 27.47 -24.76 -50.07
C GLN A 423 27.63 -23.56 -49.14
N LYS A 424 26.57 -23.18 -48.40
CA LYS A 424 26.63 -22.10 -47.40
C LYS A 424 27.64 -22.43 -46.29
N ALA A 425 27.68 -23.68 -45.83
CA ALA A 425 28.64 -24.14 -44.83
C ALA A 425 30.09 -23.98 -45.31
N LYS A 426 30.42 -24.39 -46.55
CA LYS A 426 31.77 -24.26 -47.12
C LYS A 426 32.23 -22.80 -47.21
N ILE A 427 31.34 -21.90 -47.65
CA ILE A 427 31.64 -20.46 -47.74
C ILE A 427 31.93 -19.89 -46.35
N MET A 428 31.07 -20.21 -45.38
CA MET A 428 31.26 -19.71 -44.02
C MET A 428 32.51 -20.29 -43.34
N LEU A 429 32.81 -21.56 -43.58
CA LEU A 429 34.00 -22.22 -43.03
C LEU A 429 35.29 -21.47 -43.38
N ALA A 430 35.44 -21.03 -44.64
CA ALA A 430 36.60 -20.25 -45.06
C ALA A 430 36.72 -18.92 -44.27
N THR A 431 35.59 -18.28 -43.96
CA THR A 431 35.55 -17.09 -43.09
C THR A 431 35.95 -17.41 -41.66
N LEU A 432 35.40 -18.46 -41.06
CA LEU A 432 35.69 -18.86 -39.68
C LEU A 432 37.14 -19.31 -39.49
N GLN A 433 37.71 -20.05 -40.45
CA GLN A 433 39.11 -20.50 -40.41
C GLN A 433 40.10 -19.34 -40.34
N ARG A 434 39.84 -18.24 -41.04
CA ARG A 434 40.68 -17.03 -41.00
C ARG A 434 40.69 -16.35 -39.63
N GLN A 435 39.61 -16.49 -38.86
CA GLN A 435 39.51 -15.87 -37.53
C GLN A 435 40.31 -16.62 -36.45
N LYS A 436 40.79 -17.85 -36.73
CA LYS A 436 41.50 -18.78 -35.82
C LYS A 436 40.68 -19.20 -34.59
N LYS A 437 40.21 -18.24 -33.79
CA LYS A 437 39.35 -18.44 -32.62
C LYS A 437 38.06 -17.67 -32.81
N VAL A 438 36.93 -18.38 -32.80
CA VAL A 438 35.60 -17.81 -33.00
C VAL A 438 34.83 -17.89 -31.68
N PRO A 439 34.42 -16.75 -31.09
CA PRO A 439 33.52 -16.76 -29.94
C PRO A 439 32.18 -17.38 -30.32
N ALA A 440 31.79 -18.42 -29.60
CA ALA A 440 30.57 -19.17 -29.88
C ALA A 440 29.86 -19.56 -28.59
N ILE A 441 28.57 -19.87 -28.70
CA ILE A 441 27.74 -20.33 -27.59
C ILE A 441 27.30 -21.75 -27.90
N ILE A 442 27.57 -22.68 -26.99
CA ILE A 442 26.96 -24.00 -27.04
C ILE A 442 25.52 -23.87 -26.58
N ASP A 443 24.58 -23.94 -27.51
CA ASP A 443 23.15 -23.81 -27.22
C ASP A 443 22.54 -25.15 -26.78
N PHE A 444 22.98 -26.24 -27.40
CA PHE A 444 22.50 -27.58 -27.06
C PHE A 444 23.58 -28.66 -27.25
N CYS A 445 23.68 -29.58 -26.29
CA CYS A 445 24.52 -30.78 -26.40
C CYS A 445 23.62 -31.97 -26.74
N LYS A 446 23.73 -32.49 -27.98
CA LYS A 446 22.96 -33.65 -28.46
C LYS A 446 23.61 -34.97 -28.04
N ALA A 447 24.94 -35.00 -28.03
CA ALA A 447 25.77 -36.14 -27.60
C ALA A 447 27.17 -35.63 -27.24
N GLY A 448 28.04 -36.50 -26.70
CA GLY A 448 29.40 -36.13 -26.28
C GLY A 448 30.28 -35.51 -27.37
N SER A 449 30.04 -35.82 -28.66
CA SER A 449 30.70 -35.18 -29.81
C SER A 449 29.81 -34.20 -30.59
N ARG A 450 28.51 -34.11 -30.26
CA ARG A 450 27.52 -33.41 -31.09
C ARG A 450 26.91 -32.22 -30.39
N PHE A 451 27.16 -31.02 -30.93
CA PHE A 451 26.75 -29.76 -30.32
C PHE A 451 26.05 -28.86 -31.34
N THR A 452 24.98 -28.20 -30.92
CA THR A 452 24.47 -27.03 -31.63
C THR A 452 25.21 -25.81 -31.12
N VAL A 453 25.89 -25.12 -32.03
CA VAL A 453 26.77 -23.99 -31.77
C VAL A 453 26.20 -22.75 -32.45
N LEU A 454 25.98 -21.69 -31.68
CA LEU A 454 25.62 -20.37 -32.19
C LEU A 454 26.88 -19.53 -32.33
N ILE A 455 27.01 -18.81 -33.43
CA ILE A 455 28.08 -17.82 -33.66
C ILE A 455 27.40 -16.45 -33.79
N PRO A 456 27.19 -15.72 -32.67
CA PRO A 456 26.42 -14.48 -32.66
C PRO A 456 26.97 -13.38 -33.56
N ARG A 457 28.29 -13.30 -33.72
CA ARG A 457 28.93 -12.28 -34.58
C ARG A 457 28.50 -12.40 -36.04
N GLU A 458 28.30 -13.63 -36.49
CA GLU A 458 28.07 -13.96 -37.89
C GLU A 458 26.59 -14.29 -38.18
N ASN A 459 25.74 -14.29 -37.15
CA ASN A 459 24.32 -14.69 -37.24
C ASN A 459 24.11 -16.07 -37.86
N VAL A 460 24.97 -17.04 -37.52
CA VAL A 460 24.87 -18.43 -37.99
C VAL A 460 24.80 -19.42 -36.83
N LYS A 461 24.09 -20.53 -37.05
CA LYS A 461 24.14 -21.71 -36.20
C LYS A 461 24.66 -22.90 -37.00
N LEU A 462 25.34 -23.81 -36.32
CA LEU A 462 25.85 -25.05 -36.91
C LEU A 462 25.75 -26.20 -35.92
N THR A 463 25.52 -27.39 -36.44
CA THR A 463 25.67 -28.65 -35.68
C THR A 463 27.09 -29.16 -35.91
N MET A 464 27.91 -29.12 -34.86
CA MET A 464 29.15 -29.88 -34.81
C MET A 464 28.83 -31.35 -34.57
N VAL A 465 29.51 -32.22 -35.31
CA VAL A 465 29.33 -33.68 -35.26
C VAL A 465 30.61 -34.41 -34.87
#